data_AF-A0A7J3Y0P9-F1
#
_entry.id   AF-A0A7J3Y0P9-F1
#
_cell.length_a   1.000
_cell.length_b   1.000
_cell.length_c   1.000
_cell.angle_alpha   90.00
_cell.angle_beta   90.00
_cell.angle_gamma   90.00
#
_symmetry.space_group_name_H-M   'P 1'
#
loop_
_entity.id
_entity.type
_entity.pdbx_description
1 polymer ?
#
loop_
_entity_poly.entity_id
_entity_poly.type
_entity_poly.pdbx_seq_one_letter_code
_entity_poly.pdbx_strand_id
1 'polypeptide(L)'
;MDRLPHLLIMMIILLQPLLPPSQAEQTSYIIGDCTYLLAILEKTLRYALTLDPTGLDLARVLANTTVRSDLSDLHAKSYALVIDYYNAMKKPNLTDVSELYNLYNNLGRIQDYASRLHACAADPSSASTLSIGISSLLAGLKSRVRGVLDSIGGGNSPISLIVDTNKVYEPGEGIPIVVSSNRADCTVRYITLAAGSIPINTTSLNCTSTACHVVLKAPLASDLTSYLGSIAVSPEDVSIFTVIAGAVCSGVEIELYRLIRIGYYTPRLILEAPATVVRGSTLNISIASRSGVLQGTVFVKNAVNETSLGNITIGETPLTLSLDTGGQYFEVGINTIRVCVEAGSATLSYCIEKPVVVEPRYPHVVVEASPVYITLDGWIQVPLLSYESRELESLVAVSASSGVKAPVENNTVVSLYASLPPVSTAKLVVEIYDPAGYYDTYYYSQSILVVNISSLIILTLIGSVVLVLIRDREKAFMVALTTLSSPRVREKMGSTVNKVEELLEPYTRGLGSRIAQLYYGVLKKIVGRLPQPSETLREHYRWVVAATTKSNRVKELIWRFLQLVERDLYSNRKPSYEEGLELSRGILIAAEEE
;
A
#
# COMPACT_ATOMS: atom_id res chain seq x y z
N MET A 1 8.14 51.89 10.95
CA MET A 1 8.10 50.47 11.37
C MET A 1 7.84 49.57 10.15
N ASP A 2 8.31 49.97 8.97
CA ASP A 2 7.74 49.50 7.68
C ASP A 2 8.64 48.51 6.93
N ARG A 3 9.66 47.95 7.61
CA ARG A 3 10.58 46.94 7.02
C ARG A 3 10.26 45.49 7.39
N LEU A 4 9.35 45.28 8.35
CA LEU A 4 8.91 43.95 8.75
C LEU A 4 8.11 43.17 7.67
N PRO A 5 7.22 43.80 6.86
CA PRO A 5 6.34 43.02 5.97
C PRO A 5 7.08 42.43 4.76
N HIS A 6 8.14 43.07 4.27
CA HIS A 6 8.88 42.58 3.10
C HIS A 6 9.79 41.38 3.41
N LEU A 7 10.34 41.32 4.62
CA LEU A 7 11.11 40.16 5.11
C LEU A 7 10.20 38.93 5.33
N LEU A 8 8.98 39.16 5.81
CA LEU A 8 8.01 38.11 6.11
C LEU A 8 7.44 37.47 4.82
N ILE A 9 7.21 38.28 3.79
CA ILE A 9 6.76 37.81 2.47
C ILE A 9 7.86 36.98 1.77
N MET A 10 9.12 37.41 1.84
CA MET A 10 10.25 36.63 1.32
C MET A 10 10.41 35.28 2.03
N MET A 11 10.22 35.24 3.36
CA MET A 11 10.22 33.99 4.12
C MET A 11 9.07 33.05 3.72
N ILE A 12 7.86 33.58 3.53
CA ILE A 12 6.68 32.77 3.14
C ILE A 12 6.88 32.12 1.76
N ILE A 13 7.48 32.83 0.80
CA ILE A 13 7.74 32.30 -0.55
C ILE A 13 8.82 31.21 -0.52
N LEU A 14 9.81 31.30 0.36
CA LEU A 14 10.85 30.29 0.54
C LEU A 14 10.36 29.01 1.24
N LEU A 15 9.23 29.05 1.97
CA LEU A 15 8.68 27.94 2.75
C LEU A 15 7.59 27.11 2.03
N GLN A 16 7.09 27.55 0.88
CA GLN A 16 6.04 26.84 0.12
C GLN A 16 6.39 25.42 -0.40
N PRO A 17 7.65 25.02 -0.65
CA PRO A 17 7.97 23.66 -1.10
C PRO A 17 7.88 22.58 0.01
N LEU A 18 7.62 22.94 1.27
CA LEU A 18 7.71 22.05 2.43
C LEU A 18 6.39 21.37 2.84
N LEU A 19 5.30 21.57 2.12
CA LEU A 19 4.00 20.98 2.45
C LEU A 19 3.72 19.74 1.57
N PRO A 20 3.67 18.51 2.14
CA PRO A 20 3.32 17.32 1.37
C PRO A 20 1.84 17.32 0.98
N PRO A 21 1.48 16.82 -0.22
CA PRO A 21 0.08 16.71 -0.64
C PRO A 21 -0.58 15.50 0.03
N SER A 22 -1.65 15.73 0.80
CA SER A 22 -2.52 14.67 1.31
C SER A 22 -3.72 14.49 0.36
N GLN A 23 -3.79 13.35 -0.35
CA GLN A 23 -5.03 12.85 -0.94
C GLN A 23 -5.59 11.76 -0.03
N ALA A 24 -6.89 11.82 0.25
CA ALA A 24 -7.62 10.79 1.00
C ALA A 24 -8.42 9.92 0.02
N GLU A 25 -8.13 8.62 -0.03
CA GLU A 25 -8.92 7.60 -0.73
C GLU A 25 -10.06 7.06 0.14
N GLN A 26 -11.20 6.81 -0.48
CA GLN A 26 -12.42 6.28 0.11
C GLN A 26 -12.34 4.74 0.20
N THR A 27 -12.20 4.17 1.40
CA THR A 27 -12.14 2.72 1.61
C THR A 27 -13.54 2.10 1.73
N SER A 28 -13.80 1.02 0.99
CA SER A 28 -14.91 0.09 1.27
C SER A 28 -14.78 -0.45 2.70
N TYR A 29 -15.89 -0.53 3.43
CA TYR A 29 -15.88 -1.04 4.80
C TYR A 29 -15.55 -2.54 4.81
N ILE A 30 -14.31 -2.86 5.13
CA ILE A 30 -13.86 -4.23 5.39
C ILE A 30 -14.43 -4.63 6.75
N ILE A 31 -15.24 -5.70 6.79
CA ILE A 31 -15.66 -6.28 8.07
C ILE A 31 -14.45 -6.96 8.70
N GLY A 32 -13.87 -6.32 9.72
CA GLY A 32 -12.68 -6.79 10.41
C GLY A 32 -12.95 -7.48 11.76
N ASP A 33 -14.18 -7.46 12.26
CA ASP A 33 -14.52 -8.07 13.56
C ASP A 33 -14.69 -9.59 13.43
N CYS A 34 -13.65 -10.32 13.83
CA CYS A 34 -13.63 -11.78 13.80
C CYS A 34 -14.65 -12.41 14.76
N THR A 35 -15.03 -11.74 15.84
CA THR A 35 -16.03 -12.24 16.81
C THR A 35 -17.43 -12.22 16.19
N TYR A 36 -17.76 -11.13 15.48
CA TYR A 36 -18.99 -11.03 14.71
C TYR A 36 -19.07 -12.09 13.61
N LEU A 37 -17.96 -12.30 12.88
CA LEU A 37 -17.87 -13.33 11.84
C LEU A 37 -18.02 -14.76 12.40
N LEU A 38 -17.54 -15.02 13.62
CA LEU A 38 -17.78 -16.29 14.32
C LEU A 38 -19.25 -16.48 14.67
N ALA A 39 -19.87 -15.46 15.27
CA ALA A 39 -21.26 -15.52 15.69
C ALA A 39 -22.21 -15.74 14.50
N ILE A 40 -21.96 -15.07 13.37
CA ILE A 40 -22.78 -15.22 12.19
C ILE A 40 -22.57 -16.58 11.50
N LEU A 41 -21.34 -17.12 11.54
CA LEU A 41 -21.06 -18.48 11.06
C LEU A 41 -21.79 -19.52 11.91
N GLU A 42 -21.69 -19.44 13.24
CA GLU A 42 -22.40 -20.34 14.15
C GLU A 42 -23.93 -20.30 13.90
N LYS A 43 -24.50 -19.09 13.78
CA LYS A 43 -25.91 -18.90 13.47
C LYS A 43 -26.30 -19.53 12.14
N THR A 44 -25.48 -19.36 11.10
CA THR A 44 -25.70 -19.93 9.78
C THR A 44 -25.68 -21.47 9.83
N LEU A 45 -24.73 -22.07 10.55
CA LEU A 45 -24.64 -23.53 10.72
C LEU A 45 -25.82 -24.09 11.52
N ARG A 46 -26.32 -23.33 12.51
CA ARG A 46 -27.50 -23.72 13.30
C ARG A 46 -28.75 -23.81 12.43
N TYR A 47 -28.96 -22.85 11.54
CA TYR A 47 -30.03 -22.93 10.54
C TYR A 47 -29.81 -24.07 9.53
N ALA A 48 -28.56 -24.30 9.12
CA ALA A 48 -28.23 -25.41 8.21
C ALA A 48 -28.61 -26.75 8.85
N LEU A 49 -28.32 -26.94 10.13
CA LEU A 49 -28.61 -28.20 10.83
C LEU A 49 -30.11 -28.52 10.85
N THR A 50 -30.97 -27.50 10.95
CA THR A 50 -32.43 -27.65 10.92
C THR A 50 -33.03 -27.57 9.51
N LEU A 51 -32.22 -27.31 8.47
CA LEU A 51 -32.63 -27.02 7.09
C LEU A 51 -33.57 -25.82 6.94
N ASP A 52 -33.49 -24.84 7.85
CA ASP A 52 -34.25 -23.59 7.76
C ASP A 52 -33.79 -22.81 6.50
N PRO A 53 -34.70 -22.38 5.60
CA PRO A 53 -34.34 -21.65 4.39
C PRO A 53 -33.57 -20.35 4.66
N THR A 54 -33.78 -19.70 5.81
CA THR A 54 -33.11 -18.47 6.22
C THR A 54 -31.59 -18.63 6.24
N GLY A 55 -31.09 -19.80 6.62
CA GLY A 55 -29.64 -20.07 6.63
C GLY A 55 -29.03 -20.17 5.24
N LEU A 56 -29.78 -20.62 4.22
CA LEU A 56 -29.31 -20.66 2.84
C LEU A 56 -29.15 -19.25 2.27
N ASP A 57 -30.13 -18.38 2.52
CA ASP A 57 -30.07 -16.98 2.09
C ASP A 57 -28.94 -16.24 2.80
N LEU A 58 -28.78 -16.47 4.11
CA LEU A 58 -27.68 -15.92 4.89
C LEU A 58 -26.31 -16.36 4.35
N ALA A 59 -26.15 -17.65 4.04
CA ALA A 59 -24.90 -18.17 3.47
C ALA A 59 -24.58 -17.56 2.09
N ARG A 60 -25.58 -17.34 1.22
CA ARG A 60 -25.39 -16.71 -0.09
C ARG A 60 -24.96 -15.25 -0.01
N VAL A 61 -25.52 -14.50 0.94
CA VAL A 61 -25.11 -13.11 1.19
C VAL A 61 -23.68 -13.08 1.72
N LEU A 62 -23.37 -13.94 2.68
CA LEU A 62 -22.05 -13.96 3.33
C LEU A 62 -20.95 -14.45 2.39
N ALA A 63 -21.20 -15.46 1.55
CA ALA A 63 -20.21 -15.93 0.57
C ALA A 63 -19.63 -14.82 -0.33
N ASN A 64 -20.39 -13.75 -0.57
CA ASN A 64 -19.99 -12.61 -1.41
C ASN A 64 -19.54 -11.37 -0.62
N THR A 65 -19.45 -11.46 0.71
CA THR A 65 -19.11 -10.31 1.57
C THR A 65 -17.59 -10.08 1.63
N THR A 66 -17.13 -8.84 1.49
CA THR A 66 -15.71 -8.50 1.56
C THR A 66 -15.20 -8.49 3.00
N VAL A 67 -14.26 -9.38 3.30
CA VAL A 67 -13.52 -9.49 4.57
C VAL A 67 -12.03 -9.19 4.36
N ARG A 68 -11.25 -9.20 5.45
CA ARG A 68 -9.79 -9.03 5.37
C ARG A 68 -9.16 -10.02 4.38
N SER A 69 -8.12 -9.57 3.67
CA SER A 69 -7.49 -10.32 2.57
C SER A 69 -6.89 -11.67 3.00
N ASP A 70 -6.47 -11.81 4.26
CA ASP A 70 -5.97 -13.04 4.86
C ASP A 70 -7.06 -14.10 5.13
N LEU A 71 -8.33 -13.69 5.11
CA LEU A 71 -9.49 -14.53 5.40
C LEU A 71 -10.41 -14.74 4.19
N SER A 72 -10.28 -13.95 3.12
CA SER A 72 -11.24 -13.88 2.01
C SER A 72 -11.52 -15.23 1.33
N ASP A 73 -10.47 -15.98 0.99
CA ASP A 73 -10.59 -17.28 0.33
C ASP A 73 -11.29 -18.32 1.22
N LEU A 74 -10.91 -18.40 2.50
CA LEU A 74 -11.53 -19.32 3.46
C LEU A 74 -12.97 -18.92 3.79
N HIS A 75 -13.27 -17.63 3.86
CA HIS A 75 -14.60 -17.11 4.08
C HIS A 75 -15.55 -17.57 2.97
N ALA A 76 -15.21 -17.28 1.71
CA ALA A 76 -16.02 -17.66 0.56
C ALA A 76 -16.21 -19.19 0.48
N LYS A 77 -15.12 -19.96 0.65
CA LYS A 77 -15.17 -21.43 0.63
C LYS A 77 -16.03 -22.02 1.75
N SER A 78 -15.99 -21.44 2.95
CA SER A 78 -16.78 -21.95 4.09
C SER A 78 -18.28 -21.79 3.86
N TYR A 79 -18.72 -20.62 3.37
CA TYR A 79 -20.14 -20.40 3.07
C TYR A 79 -20.61 -21.15 1.82
N ALA A 80 -19.74 -21.35 0.83
CA ALA A 80 -20.02 -22.23 -0.31
C ALA A 80 -20.35 -23.66 0.16
N LEU A 81 -19.59 -24.21 1.12
CA LEU A 81 -19.86 -25.54 1.68
C LEU A 81 -21.19 -25.62 2.43
N VAL A 82 -21.61 -24.55 3.09
CA VAL A 82 -22.95 -24.48 3.71
C VAL A 82 -24.04 -24.51 2.64
N ILE A 83 -23.86 -23.78 1.54
CA ILE A 83 -24.78 -23.79 0.39
C ILE A 83 -24.85 -25.19 -0.22
N ASP A 84 -23.70 -25.84 -0.44
CA ASP A 84 -23.62 -27.21 -0.96
C ASP A 84 -24.33 -28.21 -0.05
N TYR A 85 -24.21 -28.04 1.27
CA TYR A 85 -24.96 -28.84 2.25
C TYR A 85 -26.46 -28.71 2.07
N TYR A 86 -26.99 -27.49 1.94
CA TYR A 86 -28.42 -27.28 1.69
C TYR A 86 -28.88 -27.93 0.38
N ASN A 87 -28.09 -27.78 -0.68
CA ASN A 87 -28.39 -28.35 -1.98
C ASN A 87 -28.44 -29.88 -1.91
N ALA A 88 -27.46 -30.50 -1.24
CA ALA A 88 -27.40 -31.95 -1.10
C ALA A 88 -28.56 -32.50 -0.25
N MET A 89 -28.88 -31.87 0.89
CA MET A 89 -29.92 -32.34 1.80
C MET A 89 -31.36 -32.12 1.28
N LYS A 90 -31.55 -31.22 0.31
CA LYS A 90 -32.87 -30.95 -0.30
C LYS A 90 -33.16 -31.74 -1.57
N LYS A 91 -32.17 -32.44 -2.16
CA LYS A 91 -32.37 -33.25 -3.36
C LYS A 91 -33.21 -34.50 -3.03
N PRO A 92 -34.42 -34.67 -3.61
CA PRO A 92 -35.31 -35.80 -3.29
C PRO A 92 -34.80 -37.14 -3.84
N ASN A 93 -33.96 -37.13 -4.87
CA ASN A 93 -33.28 -38.30 -5.42
C ASN A 93 -31.79 -37.96 -5.59
N LEU A 94 -30.99 -38.28 -4.59
CA LEU A 94 -29.53 -38.17 -4.68
C LEU A 94 -29.01 -39.27 -5.58
N THR A 95 -28.74 -38.93 -6.85
CA THR A 95 -28.20 -39.84 -7.85
C THR A 95 -26.67 -39.93 -7.80
N ASP A 96 -25.99 -38.95 -7.19
CA ASP A 96 -24.54 -38.91 -7.11
C ASP A 96 -24.07 -38.94 -5.65
N VAL A 97 -23.72 -40.13 -5.18
CA VAL A 97 -23.22 -40.37 -3.82
C VAL A 97 -21.84 -39.71 -3.62
N SER A 98 -21.08 -39.48 -4.70
CA SER A 98 -19.77 -38.84 -4.64
C SER A 98 -19.85 -37.37 -4.21
N GLU A 99 -20.92 -36.66 -4.58
CA GLU A 99 -21.19 -35.28 -4.11
C GLU A 99 -21.38 -35.23 -2.58
N LEU A 100 -22.13 -36.18 -2.01
CA LEU A 100 -22.35 -36.26 -0.56
C LEU A 100 -21.06 -36.59 0.21
N TYR A 101 -20.22 -37.46 -0.35
CA TYR A 101 -18.92 -37.78 0.23
C TYR A 101 -17.96 -36.58 0.20
N ASN A 102 -17.88 -35.91 -0.94
CA ASN A 102 -17.05 -34.71 -1.07
C ASN A 102 -17.53 -33.63 -0.10
N LEU A 103 -18.84 -33.44 0.03
CA LEU A 103 -19.41 -32.54 1.03
C LEU A 103 -19.02 -32.96 2.46
N TYR A 104 -19.22 -34.24 2.82
CA TYR A 104 -18.91 -34.75 4.16
C TYR A 104 -17.45 -34.47 4.56
N ASN A 105 -16.51 -34.73 3.65
CA ASN A 105 -15.09 -34.51 3.87
C ASN A 105 -14.78 -33.00 3.95
N ASN A 106 -15.33 -32.20 3.04
CA ASN A 106 -15.02 -30.78 2.97
C ASN A 106 -15.67 -29.94 4.07
N LEU A 107 -16.76 -30.40 4.72
CA LEU A 107 -17.35 -29.71 5.88
C LEU A 107 -16.34 -29.45 7.01
N GLY A 108 -15.24 -30.21 7.09
CA GLY A 108 -14.14 -29.94 8.01
C GLY A 108 -13.44 -28.59 7.80
N ARG A 109 -13.41 -28.06 6.57
CA ARG A 109 -12.75 -26.78 6.25
C ARG A 109 -13.40 -25.56 6.93
N ILE A 110 -14.66 -25.68 7.32
CA ILE A 110 -15.36 -24.65 8.11
C ILE A 110 -14.71 -24.50 9.50
N GLN A 111 -14.14 -25.59 10.05
CA GLN A 111 -13.39 -25.54 11.30
C GLN A 111 -12.08 -24.77 11.16
N ASP A 112 -11.41 -24.86 10.01
CA ASP A 112 -10.18 -24.09 9.74
C ASP A 112 -10.47 -22.59 9.71
N TYR A 113 -11.58 -22.21 9.08
CA TYR A 113 -12.05 -20.83 9.06
C TYR A 113 -12.44 -20.34 10.47
N ALA A 114 -13.19 -21.13 11.23
CA ALA A 114 -13.53 -20.81 12.62
C ALA A 114 -12.27 -20.66 13.51
N SER A 115 -11.26 -21.49 13.31
CA SER A 115 -9.99 -21.42 14.06
C SER A 115 -9.21 -20.14 13.75
N ARG A 116 -9.17 -19.71 12.48
CA ARG A 116 -8.56 -18.43 12.10
C ARG A 116 -9.32 -17.23 12.65
N LEU A 117 -10.66 -17.27 12.63
CA LEU A 117 -11.46 -16.21 13.23
C LEU A 117 -11.27 -16.16 14.75
N HIS A 118 -11.17 -17.31 15.42
CA HIS A 118 -10.88 -17.39 16.84
C HIS A 118 -9.54 -16.72 17.18
N ALA A 119 -8.51 -16.97 16.39
CA ALA A 119 -7.17 -16.39 16.59
C ALA A 119 -7.13 -14.85 16.45
N CYS A 120 -8.04 -14.25 15.66
CA CYS A 120 -8.13 -12.80 15.49
C CYS A 120 -9.27 -12.13 16.26
N ALA A 121 -10.01 -12.87 17.10
CA ALA A 121 -11.10 -12.32 17.90
C ALA A 121 -10.58 -11.46 19.05
N ALA A 122 -11.23 -10.31 19.28
CA ALA A 122 -10.86 -9.40 20.36
C ALA A 122 -11.25 -9.91 21.75
N ASP A 123 -12.29 -10.75 21.83
CA ASP A 123 -12.72 -11.42 23.06
C ASP A 123 -12.51 -12.94 22.96
N PRO A 124 -11.42 -13.48 23.55
CA PRO A 124 -11.11 -14.91 23.53
C PRO A 124 -12.20 -15.78 24.18
N SER A 125 -12.94 -15.25 25.16
CA SER A 125 -13.91 -16.03 25.93
C SER A 125 -15.18 -16.31 25.11
N SER A 126 -15.74 -15.27 24.49
CA SER A 126 -16.83 -15.39 23.52
C SER A 126 -16.39 -16.22 22.32
N ALA A 127 -15.19 -15.98 21.79
CA ALA A 127 -14.67 -16.73 20.65
C ALA A 127 -14.48 -18.23 20.95
N SER A 128 -14.08 -18.59 22.17
CA SER A 128 -13.98 -20.00 22.59
C SER A 128 -15.35 -20.67 22.61
N THR A 129 -16.34 -20.00 23.19
CA THR A 129 -17.72 -20.51 23.28
C THR A 129 -18.33 -20.72 21.89
N LEU A 130 -18.17 -19.73 20.99
CA LEU A 130 -18.62 -19.81 19.61
C LEU A 130 -17.92 -20.93 18.83
N SER A 131 -16.61 -21.10 19.01
CA SER A 131 -15.84 -22.14 18.32
C SER A 131 -16.26 -23.55 18.75
N ILE A 132 -16.50 -23.77 20.06
CA ILE A 132 -17.06 -25.04 20.58
C ILE A 132 -18.45 -25.29 19.98
N GLY A 133 -19.30 -24.26 19.94
CA GLY A 133 -20.62 -24.32 19.31
C GLY A 133 -20.55 -24.72 17.83
N ILE A 134 -19.65 -24.09 17.07
CA ILE A 134 -19.40 -24.42 15.66
C ILE A 134 -18.95 -25.87 15.50
N SER A 135 -18.00 -26.35 16.29
CA SER A 135 -17.54 -27.74 16.24
C SER A 135 -18.67 -28.74 16.50
N SER A 136 -19.52 -28.46 17.49
CA SER A 136 -20.70 -29.30 17.77
C SER A 136 -21.71 -29.28 16.62
N LEU A 137 -21.97 -28.12 16.00
CA LEU A 137 -22.88 -27.99 14.87
C LEU A 137 -22.34 -28.71 13.63
N LEU A 138 -21.03 -28.59 13.35
CA LEU A 138 -20.37 -29.31 12.26
C LEU A 138 -20.43 -30.82 12.45
N ALA A 139 -20.24 -31.32 13.68
CA ALA A 139 -20.44 -32.73 14.00
C ALA A 139 -21.89 -33.17 13.72
N GLY A 140 -22.88 -32.34 14.05
CA GLY A 140 -24.29 -32.56 13.72
C GLY A 140 -24.56 -32.62 12.22
N LEU A 141 -24.03 -31.66 11.45
CA LEU A 141 -24.15 -31.63 9.98
C LEU A 141 -23.51 -32.88 9.36
N LYS A 142 -22.30 -33.24 9.78
CA LYS A 142 -21.60 -34.46 9.34
C LYS A 142 -22.39 -35.71 9.71
N SER A 143 -22.95 -35.79 10.91
CA SER A 143 -23.79 -36.92 11.33
C SER A 143 -25.03 -37.05 10.45
N ARG A 144 -25.64 -35.93 10.03
CA ARG A 144 -26.80 -35.94 9.16
C ARG A 144 -26.45 -36.39 7.74
N VAL A 145 -25.35 -35.89 7.16
CA VAL A 145 -24.83 -36.37 5.86
C VAL A 145 -24.50 -37.86 5.93
N ARG A 146 -23.84 -38.33 7.01
CA ARG A 146 -23.57 -39.75 7.24
C ARG A 146 -24.86 -40.57 7.31
N GLY A 147 -25.86 -40.11 8.03
CA GLY A 147 -27.17 -40.78 8.09
C GLY A 147 -27.82 -40.94 6.71
N VAL A 148 -27.71 -39.92 5.84
CA VAL A 148 -28.17 -40.01 4.45
C VAL A 148 -27.36 -41.04 3.67
N LEU A 149 -26.02 -41.01 3.76
CA LEU A 149 -25.14 -41.99 3.12
C LEU A 149 -25.45 -43.43 3.55
N ASP A 150 -25.66 -43.65 4.85
CA ASP A 150 -25.99 -44.96 5.41
C ASP A 150 -27.38 -45.44 4.95
N SER A 151 -28.35 -44.52 4.82
CA SER A 151 -29.71 -44.82 4.35
C SER A 151 -29.77 -45.24 2.88
N ILE A 152 -28.95 -44.63 2.02
CA ILE A 152 -28.79 -45.01 0.61
C ILE A 152 -28.28 -46.46 0.51
N GLY A 153 -27.45 -46.90 1.48
CA GLY A 153 -26.87 -48.24 1.51
C GLY A 153 -27.63 -49.29 2.32
N GLY A 154 -28.78 -49.00 2.93
CA GLY A 154 -29.34 -49.84 4.02
C GLY A 154 -30.72 -50.46 3.81
N GLY A 155 -31.66 -49.79 3.13
CA GLY A 155 -33.08 -50.13 3.29
C GLY A 155 -33.62 -51.30 2.46
N ASN A 156 -33.25 -51.39 1.18
CA ASN A 156 -33.86 -52.32 0.20
C ASN A 156 -32.89 -52.72 -0.93
N SER A 157 -31.59 -52.59 -0.70
CA SER A 157 -30.59 -52.92 -1.73
C SER A 157 -30.57 -54.43 -2.01
N PRO A 158 -30.47 -54.87 -3.28
CA PRO A 158 -30.36 -56.28 -3.62
C PRO A 158 -28.99 -56.90 -3.26
N ILE A 159 -28.08 -56.06 -2.77
CA ILE A 159 -26.79 -56.46 -2.22
C ILE A 159 -26.68 -55.97 -0.77
N SER A 160 -25.81 -56.60 0.01
CA SER A 160 -25.47 -56.17 1.36
C SER A 160 -23.95 -56.05 1.51
N LEU A 161 -23.49 -55.02 2.21
CA LEU A 161 -22.09 -54.73 2.47
C LEU A 161 -21.90 -54.61 3.99
N ILE A 162 -21.18 -55.58 4.56
CA ILE A 162 -20.87 -55.67 5.99
C ILE A 162 -19.38 -55.38 6.17
N VAL A 163 -19.10 -54.33 6.92
CA VAL A 163 -17.77 -53.92 7.38
C VAL A 163 -17.95 -53.27 8.76
N ASP A 164 -16.98 -53.43 9.65
CA ASP A 164 -17.04 -52.79 10.97
C ASP A 164 -16.75 -51.30 10.82
N THR A 165 -17.81 -50.49 10.84
CA THR A 165 -17.73 -49.03 10.70
C THR A 165 -17.41 -48.31 12.02
N ASN A 166 -17.42 -49.04 13.15
CA ASN A 166 -17.13 -48.49 14.47
C ASN A 166 -15.65 -48.67 14.85
N LYS A 167 -14.97 -49.66 14.27
CA LYS A 167 -13.53 -49.85 14.43
C LYS A 167 -12.74 -48.77 13.70
N VAL A 168 -11.67 -48.32 14.35
CA VAL A 168 -10.59 -47.55 13.71
C VAL A 168 -9.50 -48.54 13.33
N TYR A 169 -9.26 -48.70 12.03
CA TYR A 169 -8.22 -49.58 11.51
C TYR A 169 -6.85 -48.91 11.56
N GLU A 170 -5.81 -49.71 11.74
CA GLU A 170 -4.42 -49.23 11.64
C GLU A 170 -3.93 -49.25 10.18
N PRO A 171 -3.02 -48.34 9.79
CA PRO A 171 -2.42 -48.36 8.45
C PRO A 171 -1.71 -49.70 8.18
N GLY A 172 -1.98 -50.30 7.02
CA GLY A 172 -1.52 -51.65 6.66
C GLY A 172 -2.34 -52.80 7.22
N GLU A 173 -3.28 -52.55 8.14
CA GLU A 173 -4.20 -53.57 8.67
C GLU A 173 -5.16 -54.08 7.58
N GLY A 174 -5.53 -55.36 7.67
CA GLY A 174 -6.58 -55.94 6.84
C GLY A 174 -7.98 -55.50 7.31
N ILE A 175 -8.77 -54.96 6.39
CA ILE A 175 -10.17 -54.57 6.56
C ILE A 175 -11.04 -55.74 6.04
N PRO A 176 -11.59 -56.59 6.92
CA PRO A 176 -12.45 -57.68 6.52
C PRO A 176 -13.81 -57.13 6.07
N ILE A 177 -14.19 -57.50 4.86
CA ILE A 177 -15.43 -57.07 4.21
C ILE A 177 -16.20 -58.31 3.77
N VAL A 178 -17.48 -58.35 4.11
CA VAL A 178 -18.40 -59.38 3.62
C VAL A 178 -19.42 -58.70 2.73
N VAL A 179 -19.47 -59.12 1.48
CA VAL A 179 -20.50 -58.67 0.53
C VAL A 179 -21.37 -59.85 0.15
N SER A 180 -22.68 -59.67 0.16
CA SER A 180 -23.62 -60.72 -0.25
C SER A 180 -24.69 -60.17 -1.17
N SER A 181 -25.25 -61.04 -2.00
CA SER A 181 -26.43 -60.73 -2.80
C SER A 181 -27.62 -61.49 -2.19
N ASN A 182 -28.76 -60.82 -2.04
CA ASN A 182 -30.01 -61.46 -1.63
C ASN A 182 -30.86 -61.91 -2.83
N ARG A 183 -30.39 -61.66 -4.07
CA ARG A 183 -31.04 -62.08 -5.31
C ARG A 183 -30.13 -62.90 -6.22
N ALA A 184 -30.70 -63.89 -6.89
CA ALA A 184 -29.99 -64.76 -7.83
C ALA A 184 -29.60 -64.06 -9.15
N ASP A 185 -30.30 -62.98 -9.53
CA ASP A 185 -30.03 -62.18 -10.73
C ASP A 185 -28.96 -61.10 -10.54
N CYS A 186 -28.29 -61.10 -9.39
CA CYS A 186 -27.30 -60.11 -8.98
C CYS A 186 -25.92 -60.75 -8.83
N THR A 187 -24.90 -60.15 -9.45
CA THR A 187 -23.50 -60.57 -9.33
C THR A 187 -22.65 -59.42 -8.83
N VAL A 188 -21.96 -59.61 -7.69
CA VAL A 188 -20.99 -58.60 -7.19
C VAL A 188 -19.73 -58.66 -8.05
N ARG A 189 -19.33 -57.52 -8.60
CA ARG A 189 -18.25 -57.37 -9.59
C ARG A 189 -16.95 -56.86 -9.00
N TYR A 190 -17.03 -55.96 -8.01
CA TYR A 190 -15.84 -55.39 -7.41
C TYR A 190 -16.11 -54.84 -6.02
N ILE A 191 -15.04 -54.73 -5.25
CA ILE A 191 -14.99 -53.94 -4.03
C ILE A 191 -13.81 -52.97 -4.15
N THR A 192 -14.06 -51.71 -3.84
CA THR A 192 -13.08 -50.63 -3.93
C THR A 192 -12.96 -49.91 -2.59
N LEU A 193 -11.74 -49.71 -2.10
CA LEU A 193 -11.45 -48.72 -1.06
C LEU A 193 -11.15 -47.39 -1.75
N ALA A 194 -11.81 -46.31 -1.36
CA ALA A 194 -11.68 -44.99 -1.94
C ALA A 194 -11.45 -43.90 -0.87
N ALA A 195 -10.67 -42.87 -1.23
CA ALA A 195 -10.58 -41.61 -0.50
C ALA A 195 -11.43 -40.56 -1.24
N GLY A 196 -12.62 -40.26 -0.72
CA GLY A 196 -13.60 -39.46 -1.45
C GLY A 196 -14.06 -40.18 -2.71
N SER A 197 -13.95 -39.53 -3.87
CA SER A 197 -14.25 -40.12 -5.18
C SER A 197 -13.08 -40.88 -5.83
N ILE A 198 -11.91 -40.92 -5.18
CA ILE A 198 -10.69 -41.47 -5.79
C ILE A 198 -10.49 -42.92 -5.32
N PRO A 199 -10.51 -43.91 -6.24
CA PRO A 199 -10.24 -45.30 -5.88
C PRO A 199 -8.76 -45.49 -5.52
N ILE A 200 -8.51 -46.14 -4.39
CA ILE A 200 -7.16 -46.47 -3.88
C ILE A 200 -6.83 -47.93 -4.18
N ASN A 201 -7.74 -48.84 -3.82
CA ASN A 201 -7.56 -50.28 -4.00
C ASN A 201 -8.86 -50.88 -4.52
N THR A 202 -8.81 -51.50 -5.70
CA THR A 202 -9.96 -52.19 -6.30
C THR A 202 -9.67 -53.68 -6.41
N THR A 203 -10.56 -54.50 -5.87
CA THR A 203 -10.53 -55.96 -5.99
C THR A 203 -11.71 -56.40 -6.84
N SER A 204 -11.46 -57.05 -7.97
CA SER A 204 -12.51 -57.66 -8.79
C SER A 204 -13.00 -58.95 -8.15
N LEU A 205 -14.31 -59.19 -8.27
CA LEU A 205 -15.02 -60.31 -7.68
C LEU A 205 -16.00 -60.90 -8.68
N ASN A 206 -16.37 -62.15 -8.45
CA ASN A 206 -17.45 -62.80 -9.19
C ASN A 206 -18.26 -63.67 -8.23
N CYS A 207 -19.19 -63.04 -7.52
CA CYS A 207 -19.95 -63.66 -6.45
C CYS A 207 -21.40 -63.83 -6.87
N THR A 208 -21.86 -65.08 -7.02
CA THR A 208 -23.17 -65.37 -7.62
C THR A 208 -24.25 -65.82 -6.62
N SER A 209 -23.95 -66.26 -5.39
CA SER A 209 -25.05 -66.59 -4.45
C SER A 209 -24.78 -66.76 -2.94
N THR A 210 -23.55 -66.84 -2.42
CA THR A 210 -23.33 -67.27 -1.00
C THR A 210 -22.58 -66.32 -0.09
N ALA A 211 -22.35 -65.07 -0.52
CA ALA A 211 -21.44 -64.10 0.09
C ALA A 211 -19.96 -64.32 -0.25
N CYS A 212 -19.26 -63.21 -0.40
CA CYS A 212 -17.83 -63.17 -0.65
C CYS A 212 -17.13 -62.44 0.48
N HIS A 213 -16.03 -63.04 0.91
CA HIS A 213 -15.14 -62.49 1.91
C HIS A 213 -13.94 -61.88 1.21
N VAL A 214 -13.71 -60.59 1.45
CA VAL A 214 -12.58 -59.84 0.91
C VAL A 214 -11.87 -59.16 2.05
N VAL A 215 -10.55 -59.12 2.00
CA VAL A 215 -9.74 -58.35 2.93
C VAL A 215 -9.01 -57.28 2.12
N LEU A 216 -9.46 -56.03 2.24
CA LEU A 216 -8.72 -54.90 1.69
C LEU A 216 -7.61 -54.50 2.67
N LYS A 217 -6.52 -53.92 2.19
CA LYS A 217 -5.51 -53.33 3.09
C LYS A 217 -5.81 -51.86 3.29
N ALA A 218 -5.78 -51.42 4.55
CA ALA A 218 -5.71 -50.01 4.90
C ALA A 218 -4.43 -49.41 4.28
N PRO A 219 -4.52 -48.30 3.52
CA PRO A 219 -3.36 -47.72 2.86
C PRO A 219 -2.32 -47.23 3.88
N LEU A 220 -1.06 -47.20 3.48
CA LEU A 220 -0.01 -46.58 4.29
C LEU A 220 -0.05 -45.07 4.11
N ALA A 221 0.41 -44.31 5.11
CA ALA A 221 0.45 -42.85 5.02
C ALA A 221 1.31 -42.36 3.84
N SER A 222 2.38 -43.08 3.48
CA SER A 222 3.20 -42.84 2.29
C SER A 222 2.39 -42.85 0.99
N ASP A 223 1.42 -43.76 0.88
CA ASP A 223 0.58 -43.95 -0.31
C ASP A 223 -0.51 -42.86 -0.41
N LEU A 224 -0.72 -42.12 0.68
CA LEU A 224 -1.71 -41.06 0.78
C LEU A 224 -1.20 -39.68 0.39
N THR A 225 0.10 -39.52 0.14
CA THR A 225 0.75 -38.23 -0.15
C THR A 225 0.12 -37.47 -1.31
N SER A 226 -0.33 -38.17 -2.36
CA SER A 226 -1.05 -37.60 -3.51
C SER A 226 -2.53 -37.26 -3.23
N TYR A 227 -3.06 -37.70 -2.09
CA TYR A 227 -4.47 -37.60 -1.71
C TYR A 227 -4.70 -36.71 -0.46
N LEU A 228 -3.65 -36.11 0.12
CA LEU A 228 -3.74 -35.27 1.32
C LEU A 228 -4.68 -34.06 1.17
N GLY A 229 -4.88 -33.55 -0.04
CA GLY A 229 -5.83 -32.45 -0.30
C GLY A 229 -7.31 -32.87 -0.30
N SER A 230 -7.60 -34.16 -0.50
CA SER A 230 -8.94 -34.76 -0.53
C SER A 230 -9.28 -35.58 0.72
N ILE A 231 -8.26 -35.97 1.50
CA ILE A 231 -8.41 -36.67 2.78
C ILE A 231 -8.36 -35.63 3.90
N ALA A 232 -9.54 -35.23 4.39
CA ALA A 232 -9.62 -34.45 5.62
C ALA A 232 -9.17 -35.33 6.80
N VAL A 233 -7.98 -35.08 7.33
CA VAL A 233 -7.53 -35.69 8.58
C VAL A 233 -8.22 -34.91 9.70
N SER A 234 -9.06 -35.59 10.48
CA SER A 234 -9.70 -35.01 11.65
C SER A 234 -8.64 -34.57 12.66
N PRO A 235 -8.87 -33.52 13.49
CA PRO A 235 -8.04 -33.22 14.66
C PRO A 235 -7.87 -34.40 15.63
N GLU A 236 -8.69 -35.46 15.50
CA GLU A 236 -8.58 -36.72 16.23
C GLU A 236 -7.57 -37.71 15.61
N ASP A 237 -6.77 -37.33 14.62
CA ASP A 237 -5.80 -38.22 13.95
C ASP A 237 -6.50 -39.45 13.29
N VAL A 238 -7.73 -39.25 12.79
CA VAL A 238 -8.53 -40.28 12.11
C VAL A 238 -9.03 -39.75 10.77
N SER A 239 -8.76 -40.52 9.72
CA SER A 239 -9.22 -40.26 8.36
C SER A 239 -10.35 -41.22 7.97
N ILE A 240 -11.28 -40.72 7.17
CA ILE A 240 -12.48 -41.46 6.77
C ILE A 240 -12.35 -41.90 5.32
N PHE A 241 -12.54 -43.20 5.09
CA PHE A 241 -12.48 -43.83 3.77
C PHE A 241 -13.82 -44.47 3.43
N THR A 242 -14.06 -44.66 2.14
CA THR A 242 -15.27 -45.28 1.63
C THR A 242 -14.94 -46.65 1.05
N VAL A 243 -15.65 -47.68 1.51
CA VAL A 243 -15.70 -48.97 0.85
C VAL A 243 -16.90 -48.97 -0.09
N ILE A 244 -16.63 -49.18 -1.37
CA ILE A 244 -17.61 -49.24 -2.45
C ILE A 244 -17.74 -50.70 -2.89
N ALA A 245 -18.94 -51.24 -2.94
CA ALA A 245 -19.21 -52.55 -3.53
C ALA A 245 -20.13 -52.40 -4.74
N GLY A 246 -19.60 -52.73 -5.93
CA GLY A 246 -20.35 -52.67 -7.18
C GLY A 246 -20.89 -54.04 -7.57
N ALA A 247 -22.16 -54.10 -7.96
CA ALA A 247 -22.82 -55.31 -8.45
C ALA A 247 -23.68 -55.02 -9.68
N VAL A 248 -23.90 -56.05 -10.49
CA VAL A 248 -24.81 -56.00 -11.63
C VAL A 248 -26.01 -56.88 -11.36
N CYS A 249 -27.19 -56.28 -11.31
CA CYS A 249 -28.48 -56.91 -11.03
C CYS A 249 -29.42 -56.75 -12.21
N SER A 250 -29.83 -57.85 -12.86
CA SER A 250 -30.68 -57.79 -14.06
C SER A 250 -30.16 -56.82 -15.15
N GLY A 251 -28.83 -56.70 -15.28
CA GLY A 251 -28.17 -55.79 -16.24
C GLY A 251 -28.00 -54.34 -15.77
N VAL A 252 -28.44 -53.99 -14.56
CA VAL A 252 -28.27 -52.66 -13.96
C VAL A 252 -27.13 -52.68 -12.96
N GLU A 253 -26.22 -51.71 -13.04
CA GLU A 253 -25.15 -51.54 -12.06
C GLU A 253 -25.66 -50.84 -10.79
N ILE A 254 -25.30 -51.38 -9.64
CA ILE A 254 -25.70 -50.93 -8.31
C ILE A 254 -24.44 -50.84 -7.45
N GLU A 255 -24.25 -49.71 -6.80
CA GLU A 255 -23.14 -49.48 -5.88
C GLU A 255 -23.65 -49.31 -4.45
N LEU A 256 -22.99 -49.98 -3.51
CA LEU A 256 -23.16 -49.78 -2.07
C LEU A 256 -21.93 -49.13 -1.48
N TYR A 257 -22.16 -48.23 -0.53
CA TYR A 257 -21.09 -47.49 0.11
C TYR A 257 -21.14 -47.66 1.62
N ARG A 258 -19.97 -47.84 2.24
CA ARG A 258 -19.79 -47.87 3.70
C ARG A 258 -18.58 -47.04 4.10
N LEU A 259 -18.76 -46.23 5.15
CA LEU A 259 -17.68 -45.42 5.71
C LEU A 259 -16.89 -46.21 6.75
N ILE A 260 -15.58 -46.24 6.60
CA ILE A 260 -14.65 -46.81 7.58
C ILE A 260 -13.69 -45.73 8.07
N ARG A 261 -13.07 -45.99 9.21
CA ARG A 261 -12.12 -45.08 9.87
C ARG A 261 -10.74 -45.71 9.89
N ILE A 262 -9.72 -44.95 9.52
CA ILE A 262 -8.32 -45.38 9.58
C ILE A 262 -7.54 -44.31 10.35
N GLY A 263 -6.79 -44.73 11.37
CA GLY A 263 -6.03 -43.83 12.25
C GLY A 263 -4.68 -43.46 11.64
N TYR A 264 -4.40 -42.16 11.51
CA TYR A 264 -3.11 -41.64 11.07
C TYR A 264 -2.63 -40.55 12.01
N TYR A 265 -1.35 -40.57 12.36
CA TYR A 265 -0.79 -39.63 13.32
C TYR A 265 -0.16 -38.44 12.60
N THR A 266 -0.53 -37.23 13.02
CA THR A 266 0.19 -36.02 12.62
C THR A 266 1.41 -35.83 13.54
N PRO A 267 2.64 -35.75 12.99
CA PRO A 267 3.84 -35.65 13.82
C PRO A 267 3.91 -34.33 14.59
N ARG A 268 4.35 -34.41 15.85
CA ARG A 268 4.55 -33.24 16.72
C ARG A 268 6.01 -32.81 16.73
N LEU A 269 6.33 -31.86 15.86
CA LEU A 269 7.66 -31.28 15.74
C LEU A 269 7.83 -30.04 16.61
N ILE A 270 9.02 -29.88 17.16
CA ILE A 270 9.48 -28.68 17.85
C ILE A 270 10.68 -28.15 17.07
N LEU A 271 10.57 -26.91 16.59
CA LEU A 271 11.64 -26.18 15.92
C LEU A 271 11.98 -24.94 16.74
N GLU A 272 13.16 -24.95 17.35
CA GLU A 272 13.71 -23.83 18.10
C GLU A 272 14.84 -23.18 17.31
N ALA A 273 14.73 -21.87 17.14
CA ALA A 273 15.76 -21.03 16.54
C ALA A 273 15.69 -19.64 17.20
N PRO A 274 16.82 -18.94 17.36
CA PRO A 274 16.81 -17.54 17.79
C PRO A 274 16.05 -16.70 16.76
N ALA A 275 15.31 -15.69 17.25
CA ALA A 275 14.48 -14.84 16.38
C ALA A 275 15.33 -13.92 15.49
N THR A 276 16.50 -13.52 15.98
CA THR A 276 17.45 -12.63 15.30
C THR A 276 18.86 -13.21 15.38
N VAL A 277 19.63 -13.00 14.32
CA VAL A 277 21.04 -13.41 14.22
C VAL A 277 21.79 -12.44 13.33
N VAL A 278 23.05 -12.14 13.63
CA VAL A 278 23.86 -11.22 12.81
C VAL A 278 24.47 -11.99 11.63
N ARG A 279 24.56 -11.37 10.46
CA ARG A 279 25.22 -11.96 9.28
C ARG A 279 26.68 -12.36 9.57
N GLY A 280 27.08 -13.53 9.09
CA GLY A 280 28.42 -14.09 9.31
C GLY A 280 28.63 -14.67 10.71
N SER A 281 27.54 -14.89 11.47
CA SER A 281 27.56 -15.65 12.72
C SER A 281 26.88 -17.00 12.55
N THR A 282 27.00 -17.86 13.56
CA THR A 282 26.42 -19.21 13.51
C THR A 282 25.01 -19.21 14.08
N LEU A 283 24.04 -19.58 13.25
CA LEU A 283 22.66 -19.81 13.64
C LEU A 283 22.51 -21.26 14.11
N ASN A 284 22.29 -21.44 15.42
CA ASN A 284 22.02 -22.75 15.99
C ASN A 284 20.52 -23.00 16.03
N ILE A 285 20.08 -24.05 15.34
CA ILE A 285 18.70 -24.53 15.40
C ILE A 285 18.63 -25.88 16.10
N SER A 286 17.55 -26.09 16.83
CA SER A 286 17.25 -27.33 17.53
C SER A 286 15.93 -27.89 17.02
N ILE A 287 15.96 -29.14 16.58
CA ILE A 287 14.81 -29.84 15.98
C ILE A 287 14.56 -31.10 16.80
N ALA A 288 13.35 -31.25 17.34
CA ALA A 288 12.96 -32.42 18.11
C ALA A 288 11.57 -32.92 17.70
N SER A 289 11.33 -34.21 17.88
CA SER A 289 10.04 -34.87 17.65
C SER A 289 9.52 -35.45 18.95
N ARG A 290 8.26 -35.18 19.28
CA ARG A 290 7.52 -35.89 20.36
C ARG A 290 6.79 -37.13 19.86
N SER A 291 6.92 -37.46 18.58
CA SER A 291 6.24 -38.56 17.90
C SER A 291 7.19 -39.71 17.56
N GLY A 292 8.33 -39.81 18.25
CA GLY A 292 9.39 -40.78 17.96
C GLY A 292 10.31 -40.35 16.83
N VAL A 293 11.01 -41.32 16.24
CA VAL A 293 12.02 -41.09 15.19
C VAL A 293 11.37 -40.89 13.83
N LEU A 294 11.64 -39.75 13.20
CA LEU A 294 11.07 -39.32 11.91
C LEU A 294 12.19 -39.00 10.92
N GLN A 295 11.94 -39.19 9.62
CA GLN A 295 12.82 -38.73 8.55
C GLN A 295 12.26 -37.45 7.95
N GLY A 296 13.12 -36.48 7.69
CA GLY A 296 12.72 -35.21 7.10
C GLY A 296 13.84 -34.49 6.38
N THR A 297 13.53 -33.30 5.88
CA THR A 297 14.46 -32.45 5.16
C THR A 297 14.36 -31.03 5.72
N VAL A 298 15.51 -30.37 5.88
CA VAL A 298 15.57 -28.96 6.32
C VAL A 298 15.78 -28.06 5.10
N PHE A 299 15.01 -26.99 5.04
CA PHE A 299 15.10 -25.98 4.01
C PHE A 299 15.33 -24.61 4.65
N VAL A 300 16.09 -23.78 3.95
CA VAL A 300 16.17 -22.34 4.21
C VAL A 300 15.49 -21.64 3.06
N LYS A 301 14.46 -20.87 3.39
CA LYS A 301 13.70 -20.05 2.46
C LYS A 301 14.01 -18.59 2.73
N ASN A 302 14.55 -17.91 1.73
CA ASN A 302 14.75 -16.47 1.75
C ASN A 302 13.71 -15.78 0.83
N ALA A 303 13.89 -14.50 0.53
CA ALA A 303 12.97 -13.75 -0.32
C ALA A 303 12.97 -14.22 -1.79
N VAL A 304 14.06 -14.87 -2.23
CA VAL A 304 14.31 -15.22 -3.62
C VAL A 304 14.03 -16.70 -3.89
N ASN A 305 14.59 -17.60 -3.07
CA ASN A 305 14.60 -19.04 -3.28
C ASN A 305 14.39 -19.84 -1.98
N GLU A 306 13.98 -21.11 -2.15
CA GLU A 306 13.97 -22.13 -1.11
C GLU A 306 15.09 -23.14 -1.42
N THR A 307 16.04 -23.30 -0.50
CA THR A 307 17.21 -24.16 -0.68
C THR A 307 17.19 -25.30 0.33
N SER A 308 17.36 -26.53 -0.14
CA SER A 308 17.48 -27.70 0.74
C SER A 308 18.88 -27.79 1.34
N LEU A 309 18.94 -27.95 2.66
CA LEU A 309 20.18 -28.21 3.39
C LEU A 309 20.51 -29.71 3.45
N GLY A 310 19.52 -30.57 3.23
CA GLY A 310 19.67 -32.02 3.22
C GLY A 310 18.68 -32.76 4.15
N ASN A 311 18.77 -34.08 4.09
CA ASN A 311 17.92 -34.99 4.86
C ASN A 311 18.44 -35.14 6.29
N ILE A 312 17.52 -35.21 7.24
CA ILE A 312 17.78 -35.32 8.67
C ILE A 312 16.90 -36.40 9.30
N THR A 313 17.42 -37.02 10.35
CA THR A 313 16.65 -37.91 11.22
C THR A 313 16.34 -37.17 12.52
N ILE A 314 15.05 -37.00 12.82
CA ILE A 314 14.55 -36.24 13.97
C ILE A 314 14.06 -37.23 15.03
N GLY A 315 14.68 -37.24 16.21
CA GLY A 315 14.26 -38.08 17.33
C GLY A 315 13.70 -37.28 18.50
N GLU A 316 13.51 -37.95 19.63
CA GLU A 316 13.17 -37.31 20.91
C GLU A 316 14.33 -36.48 21.46
N THR A 317 15.57 -36.91 21.22
CA THR A 317 16.76 -36.12 21.49
C THR A 317 16.88 -35.00 20.45
N PRO A 318 16.93 -33.72 20.86
CA PRO A 318 16.99 -32.61 19.91
C PRO A 318 18.25 -32.66 19.04
N LEU A 319 18.06 -32.62 17.73
CA LEU A 319 19.14 -32.46 16.76
C LEU A 319 19.51 -30.98 16.69
N THR A 320 20.76 -30.65 17.01
CA THR A 320 21.28 -29.29 16.84
C THR A 320 22.01 -29.17 15.50
N LEU A 321 21.63 -28.19 14.69
CA LEU A 321 22.32 -27.84 13.45
C LEU A 321 22.86 -26.41 13.57
N SER A 322 24.12 -26.25 13.19
CA SER A 322 24.81 -24.97 13.17
C SER A 322 24.94 -24.49 11.73
N LEU A 323 24.25 -23.40 11.39
CA LEU A 323 24.19 -22.86 10.04
C LEU A 323 24.96 -21.55 9.96
N ASP A 324 25.80 -21.41 8.94
CA ASP A 324 26.54 -20.16 8.69
C ASP A 324 25.65 -19.14 7.97
N THR A 325 25.37 -18.01 8.63
CA THR A 325 24.56 -16.92 8.08
C THR A 325 25.34 -16.00 7.14
N GLY A 326 26.67 -16.16 7.02
CA GLY A 326 27.50 -15.50 6.02
C GLY A 326 27.51 -16.23 4.67
N GLY A 327 27.02 -17.46 4.62
CA GLY A 327 27.01 -18.31 3.43
C GLY A 327 25.89 -18.01 2.44
N GLN A 328 25.81 -18.82 1.38
CA GLN A 328 24.88 -18.67 0.26
C GLN A 328 23.39 -18.85 0.60
N TYR A 329 23.06 -19.39 1.77
CA TYR A 329 21.69 -19.77 2.12
C TYR A 329 20.88 -18.65 2.77
N PHE A 330 21.54 -17.62 3.29
CA PHE A 330 20.91 -16.55 4.06
C PHE A 330 21.10 -15.20 3.39
N GLU A 331 20.05 -14.39 3.41
CA GLU A 331 20.09 -12.99 2.98
C GLU A 331 19.78 -12.07 4.16
N VAL A 332 20.24 -10.82 4.11
CA VAL A 332 19.88 -9.82 5.12
C VAL A 332 18.36 -9.58 5.07
N GLY A 333 17.69 -9.69 6.22
CA GLY A 333 16.24 -9.61 6.34
C GLY A 333 15.59 -10.88 6.85
N ILE A 334 14.33 -11.10 6.49
CA ILE A 334 13.53 -12.23 6.99
C ILE A 334 13.85 -13.49 6.18
N ASN A 335 14.36 -14.50 6.87
CA ASN A 335 14.54 -15.85 6.35
C ASN A 335 13.60 -16.79 7.12
N THR A 336 13.25 -17.93 6.53
CA THR A 336 12.40 -18.93 7.16
C THR A 336 13.10 -20.28 7.13
N ILE A 337 13.21 -20.90 8.30
CA ILE A 337 13.69 -22.27 8.42
C ILE A 337 12.47 -23.17 8.38
N ARG A 338 12.44 -24.05 7.39
CA ARG A 338 11.35 -24.99 7.19
C ARG A 338 11.87 -26.40 7.36
N VAL A 339 11.19 -27.18 8.19
CA VAL A 339 11.50 -28.60 8.40
C VAL A 339 10.28 -29.39 7.96
N CYS A 340 10.46 -30.24 6.96
CA CYS A 340 9.40 -31.11 6.46
C CYS A 340 9.73 -32.57 6.76
N VAL A 341 8.78 -33.29 7.34
CA VAL A 341 8.86 -34.73 7.60
C VAL A 341 8.17 -35.49 6.47
N GLU A 342 8.82 -36.58 6.04
CA GLU A 342 8.29 -37.51 5.05
C GLU A 342 7.18 -38.38 5.64
N ALA A 343 6.22 -38.78 4.81
CA ALA A 343 5.16 -39.68 5.25
C ALA A 343 5.72 -41.09 5.48
N GLY A 344 5.44 -41.64 6.67
CA GLY A 344 5.84 -42.99 7.06
C GLY A 344 4.77 -44.04 6.79
N SER A 345 4.75 -45.11 7.59
CA SER A 345 3.69 -46.13 7.55
C SER A 345 2.37 -45.61 8.12
N ALA A 346 2.41 -45.00 9.30
CA ALA A 346 1.24 -44.46 10.00
C ALA A 346 1.31 -42.96 10.29
N THR A 347 2.44 -42.31 9.96
CA THR A 347 2.68 -40.89 10.20
C THR A 347 2.54 -40.10 8.92
N LEU A 348 1.74 -39.05 8.94
CA LEU A 348 1.53 -38.18 7.76
C LEU A 348 2.71 -37.23 7.55
N SER A 349 2.86 -36.74 6.32
CA SER A 349 3.80 -35.66 6.05
C SER A 349 3.37 -34.36 6.72
N TYR A 350 4.34 -33.61 7.23
CA TYR A 350 4.09 -32.37 7.94
C TYR A 350 5.28 -31.43 7.83
N CYS A 351 5.03 -30.14 7.69
CA CYS A 351 6.08 -29.12 7.68
C CYS A 351 5.83 -28.10 8.81
N ILE A 352 6.91 -27.74 9.51
CA ILE A 352 6.94 -26.64 10.46
C ILE A 352 7.88 -25.55 9.95
N GLU A 353 7.51 -24.29 10.18
CA GLU A 353 8.28 -23.12 9.75
C GLU A 353 8.57 -22.20 10.94
N LYS A 354 9.79 -21.65 10.97
CA LYS A 354 10.21 -20.65 11.95
C LYS A 354 10.91 -19.49 11.24
N PRO A 355 10.40 -18.25 11.36
CA PRO A 355 11.10 -17.09 10.82
C PRO A 355 12.31 -16.74 11.68
N VAL A 356 13.39 -16.33 11.02
CA VAL A 356 14.64 -15.82 11.60
C VAL A 356 15.05 -14.57 10.85
N VAL A 357 15.31 -13.49 11.57
CA VAL A 357 15.80 -12.24 10.99
C VAL A 357 17.32 -12.26 10.99
N VAL A 358 17.92 -12.15 9.81
CA VAL A 358 19.36 -11.98 9.65
C VAL A 358 19.64 -10.48 9.58
N GLU A 359 20.24 -9.95 10.64
CA GLU A 359 20.61 -8.55 10.73
C GLU A 359 21.94 -8.30 9.99
N PRO A 360 22.05 -7.15 9.29
CA PRO A 360 23.30 -6.77 8.67
C PRO A 360 24.39 -6.60 9.74
N ARG A 361 25.62 -6.96 9.38
CA ARG A 361 26.78 -6.82 10.25
C ARG A 361 27.43 -5.46 9.99
N TYR A 362 27.15 -4.47 10.82
CA TYR A 362 27.77 -3.15 10.68
C TYR A 362 29.10 -3.04 11.45
N PRO A 363 30.08 -2.29 10.93
CA PRO A 363 31.29 -1.95 11.67
C PRO A 363 30.98 -0.92 12.76
N HIS A 364 31.73 -0.93 13.86
CA HIS A 364 31.61 0.09 14.91
C HIS A 364 32.30 1.39 14.49
N VAL A 365 31.54 2.27 13.83
CA VAL A 365 32.00 3.58 13.38
C VAL A 365 31.06 4.68 13.86
N VAL A 366 31.62 5.82 14.25
CA VAL A 366 30.88 7.02 14.62
C VAL A 366 31.13 8.10 13.58
N VAL A 367 30.04 8.65 13.03
CA VAL A 367 30.06 9.81 12.13
C VAL A 367 29.70 11.05 12.93
N GLU A 368 30.66 11.92 13.20
CA GLU A 368 30.44 13.14 13.99
C GLU A 368 29.96 14.30 13.09
N ALA A 369 28.78 14.14 12.49
CA ALA A 369 28.21 15.20 11.67
C ALA A 369 27.42 16.22 12.52
N SER A 370 27.75 17.50 12.36
CA SER A 370 26.94 18.59 12.91
C SER A 370 25.70 18.84 12.04
N PRO A 371 24.52 19.12 12.63
CA PRO A 371 23.35 19.54 11.85
C PRO A 371 23.53 20.94 11.23
N VAL A 372 24.48 21.74 11.72
CA VAL A 372 24.78 23.09 11.24
C VAL A 372 26.28 23.26 11.02
N TYR A 373 26.66 23.68 9.82
CA TYR A 373 28.04 24.01 9.46
C TYR A 373 28.15 25.50 9.13
N ILE A 374 29.12 26.16 9.77
CA ILE A 374 29.47 27.56 9.50
C ILE A 374 30.79 27.56 8.76
N THR A 375 30.80 28.10 7.54
CA THR A 375 31.96 28.04 6.64
C THR A 375 32.29 29.42 6.09
N LEU A 376 33.56 29.64 5.74
CA LEU A 376 34.01 30.86 5.05
C LEU A 376 34.06 30.66 3.53
N ASP A 377 34.39 29.46 3.07
CA ASP A 377 34.69 29.12 1.68
C ASP A 377 33.74 28.05 1.10
N GLY A 378 32.78 27.59 1.89
CA GLY A 378 31.80 26.56 1.50
C GLY A 378 32.24 25.12 1.78
N TRP A 379 33.43 24.89 2.36
CA TRP A 379 33.91 23.56 2.72
C TRP A 379 33.48 23.16 4.13
N ILE A 380 33.03 21.93 4.28
CA ILE A 380 32.68 21.31 5.57
C ILE A 380 33.64 20.17 5.88
N GLN A 381 33.80 19.89 7.17
CA GLN A 381 34.63 18.80 7.68
C GLN A 381 33.74 17.80 8.41
N VAL A 382 33.87 16.52 8.04
CA VAL A 382 33.11 15.42 8.64
C VAL A 382 34.09 14.45 9.27
N PRO A 383 34.23 14.43 10.60
CA PRO A 383 35.04 13.45 11.30
C PRO A 383 34.39 12.06 11.28
N LEU A 384 35.20 11.05 11.03
CA LEU A 384 34.86 9.63 11.05
C LEU A 384 35.76 8.94 12.06
N LEU A 385 35.16 8.22 13.01
CA LEU A 385 35.86 7.51 14.08
C LEU A 385 35.57 6.02 13.97
N SER A 386 36.56 5.21 13.56
CA SER A 386 36.45 3.75 13.58
C SER A 386 37.05 3.17 14.86
N TYR A 387 36.33 2.23 15.47
CA TYR A 387 36.83 1.38 16.57
C TYR A 387 37.24 -0.02 16.07
N GLU A 388 37.18 -0.25 14.77
CA GLU A 388 37.57 -1.51 14.16
C GLU A 388 39.08 -1.57 13.93
N SER A 389 39.68 -2.74 14.13
CA SER A 389 41.10 -2.99 13.85
C SER A 389 41.38 -3.31 12.37
N ARG A 390 40.37 -3.18 11.50
CA ARG A 390 40.41 -3.52 10.08
C ARG A 390 40.37 -2.25 9.22
N GLU A 391 40.96 -2.33 8.04
CA GLU A 391 40.91 -1.26 7.05
C GLU A 391 39.48 -1.13 6.49
N LEU A 392 38.89 0.05 6.65
CA LEU A 392 37.57 0.40 6.12
C LEU A 392 37.73 1.57 5.15
N GLU A 393 36.90 1.62 4.11
CA GLU A 393 36.83 2.76 3.19
C GLU A 393 35.51 3.49 3.36
N SER A 394 35.52 4.81 3.17
CA SER A 394 34.33 5.66 3.17
C SER A 394 34.17 6.38 1.85
N LEU A 395 32.91 6.67 1.50
CA LEU A 395 32.49 7.60 0.48
C LEU A 395 31.59 8.64 1.14
N VAL A 396 32.07 9.89 1.24
CA VAL A 396 31.34 11.00 1.86
C VAL A 396 30.87 11.96 0.76
N ALA A 397 29.58 12.23 0.71
CA ALA A 397 28.98 13.10 -0.30
C ALA A 397 27.95 14.07 0.31
N VAL A 398 27.81 15.25 -0.29
CA VAL A 398 26.75 16.22 0.04
C VAL A 398 25.83 16.37 -1.16
N SER A 399 24.57 15.97 -1.02
CA SER A 399 23.57 15.94 -2.10
C SER A 399 24.08 15.14 -3.31
N ALA A 400 23.75 15.53 -4.55
CA ALA A 400 24.19 14.85 -5.77
C ALA A 400 25.64 15.20 -6.22
N SER A 401 26.49 15.69 -5.31
CA SER A 401 27.89 16.00 -5.63
C SER A 401 28.75 14.74 -5.73
N SER A 402 29.89 14.83 -6.42
CA SER A 402 30.87 13.75 -6.46
C SER A 402 31.40 13.49 -5.05
N GLY A 403 31.16 12.29 -4.52
CA GLY A 403 31.63 11.90 -3.20
C GLY A 403 33.16 11.81 -3.12
N VAL A 404 33.70 12.07 -1.93
CA VAL A 404 35.12 11.94 -1.62
C VAL A 404 35.35 10.56 -0.99
N LYS A 405 36.25 9.78 -1.58
CA LYS A 405 36.70 8.51 -0.99
C LYS A 405 37.83 8.75 0.01
N ALA A 406 37.74 8.14 1.18
CA ALA A 406 38.78 8.24 2.21
C ALA A 406 38.87 6.96 3.07
N PRO A 407 40.07 6.55 3.51
CA PRO A 407 40.21 5.47 4.49
C PRO A 407 39.64 5.90 5.84
N VAL A 408 38.94 5.00 6.53
CA VAL A 408 38.38 5.25 7.87
C VAL A 408 39.32 4.66 8.91
N GLU A 409 40.18 5.52 9.44
CA GLU A 409 41.09 5.19 10.54
C GLU A 409 40.56 5.81 11.84
N ASN A 410 41.33 5.67 12.92
CA ASN A 410 41.04 6.38 14.16
C ASN A 410 41.24 7.89 13.90
N ASN A 411 40.12 8.63 13.81
CA ASN A 411 40.06 10.08 13.66
C ASN A 411 40.33 10.63 12.23
N THR A 412 39.84 9.95 11.19
CA THR A 412 39.84 10.49 9.82
C THR A 412 38.92 11.72 9.74
N VAL A 413 39.36 12.81 9.10
CA VAL A 413 38.51 13.97 8.81
C VAL A 413 38.38 14.16 7.30
N VAL A 414 37.16 14.03 6.79
CA VAL A 414 36.88 14.22 5.35
C VAL A 414 36.42 15.65 5.10
N SER A 415 37.12 16.36 4.21
CA SER A 415 36.76 17.71 3.80
C SER A 415 36.05 17.68 2.45
N LEU A 416 34.86 18.29 2.37
CA LEU A 416 34.07 18.34 1.14
C LEU A 416 33.37 19.67 0.94
N TYR A 417 33.19 20.05 -0.31
CA TYR A 417 32.51 21.28 -0.69
C TYR A 417 30.99 21.10 -0.60
N ALA A 418 30.32 21.93 0.21
CA ALA A 418 28.89 21.80 0.47
C ALA A 418 28.05 22.88 -0.23
N SER A 419 28.46 24.15 -0.18
CA SER A 419 27.67 25.23 -0.80
C SER A 419 28.35 26.60 -0.93
N LEU A 420 27.99 27.31 -1.99
CA LEU A 420 28.28 28.75 -2.17
C LEU A 420 27.21 29.69 -1.58
N PRO A 421 25.89 29.42 -1.69
CA PRO A 421 24.86 30.34 -1.20
C PRO A 421 25.02 30.69 0.30
N PRO A 422 24.54 31.86 0.75
CA PRO A 422 24.72 32.33 2.13
C PRO A 422 24.09 31.38 3.16
N VAL A 423 22.96 30.77 2.80
CA VAL A 423 22.30 29.73 3.59
C VAL A 423 21.76 28.68 2.61
N SER A 424 22.09 27.41 2.83
CA SER A 424 21.55 26.30 2.04
C SER A 424 21.32 25.06 2.90
N THR A 425 20.37 24.24 2.49
CA THR A 425 20.12 22.91 3.05
C THR A 425 20.64 21.86 2.09
N ALA A 426 21.36 20.88 2.62
CA ALA A 426 21.91 19.80 1.84
C ALA A 426 21.80 18.48 2.60
N LYS A 427 21.90 17.34 1.89
CA LYS A 427 21.84 16.02 2.50
C LYS A 427 23.25 15.43 2.55
N LEU A 428 23.84 15.34 3.74
CA LEU A 428 25.09 14.62 3.94
C LEU A 428 24.80 13.12 3.90
N VAL A 429 25.56 12.40 3.09
CA VAL A 429 25.53 10.94 2.96
C VAL A 429 26.94 10.42 3.19
N VAL A 430 27.08 9.46 4.10
CA VAL A 430 28.34 8.78 4.39
C VAL A 430 28.09 7.29 4.22
N GLU A 431 28.78 6.69 3.27
CA GLU A 431 28.80 5.25 3.05
C GLU A 431 30.14 4.70 3.53
N ILE A 432 30.14 3.68 4.37
CA ILE A 432 31.36 3.04 4.87
C ILE A 432 31.28 1.57 4.48
N TYR A 433 32.25 1.11 3.69
CA TYR A 433 32.29 -0.26 3.20
C TYR A 433 33.63 -0.92 3.55
N ASP A 434 33.55 -2.22 3.83
CA ASP A 434 34.72 -3.05 4.09
C ASP A 434 35.18 -3.72 2.78
N PRO A 435 36.37 -3.40 2.26
CA PRO A 435 36.88 -4.01 1.03
C PRO A 435 37.10 -5.53 1.14
N ALA A 436 37.26 -6.07 2.36
CA ALA A 436 37.37 -7.50 2.61
C ALA A 436 36.01 -8.22 2.66
N GLY A 437 34.90 -7.48 2.68
CA GLY A 437 33.53 -8.03 2.64
C GLY A 437 33.07 -8.70 3.94
N TYR A 438 33.66 -8.38 5.09
CA TYR A 438 33.24 -8.95 6.38
C TYR A 438 32.08 -8.16 7.01
N TYR A 439 32.06 -6.84 6.81
CA TYR A 439 30.96 -5.97 7.21
C TYR A 439 30.08 -5.58 6.03
N ASP A 440 28.77 -5.47 6.28
CA ASP A 440 27.84 -4.86 5.35
C ASP A 440 28.04 -3.33 5.31
N THR A 441 27.77 -2.70 4.16
CA THR A 441 27.94 -1.26 3.99
C THR A 441 27.09 -0.49 5.00
N TYR A 442 27.75 0.30 5.85
CA TYR A 442 27.11 1.20 6.79
C TYR A 442 26.72 2.50 6.08
N TYR A 443 25.45 2.89 6.23
CA TYR A 443 24.89 4.08 5.60
C TYR A 443 24.45 5.08 6.66
N TYR A 444 25.04 6.26 6.65
CA TYR A 444 24.64 7.40 7.47
C TYR A 444 24.13 8.53 6.57
N SER A 445 23.01 9.13 6.94
CA SER A 445 22.41 10.22 6.19
C SER A 445 21.77 11.25 7.10
N GLN A 446 22.11 12.52 6.92
CA GLN A 446 21.56 13.62 7.69
C GLN A 446 21.35 14.87 6.84
N SER A 447 20.24 15.57 7.06
CA SER A 447 20.04 16.91 6.49
C SER A 447 20.85 17.93 7.29
N ILE A 448 21.71 18.69 6.60
CA ILE A 448 22.61 19.68 7.18
C ILE A 448 22.26 21.08 6.68
N LEU A 449 22.41 22.09 7.55
CA LEU A 449 22.32 23.51 7.20
C LEU A 449 23.72 24.08 7.05
N VAL A 450 24.03 24.64 5.89
CA VAL A 450 25.33 25.26 5.61
C VAL A 450 25.16 26.77 5.54
N VAL A 451 25.90 27.49 6.39
CA VAL A 451 25.95 28.95 6.41
C VAL A 451 27.30 29.39 5.88
N ASN A 452 27.30 30.04 4.72
CA ASN A 452 28.51 30.61 4.14
C ASN A 452 28.59 32.10 4.53
N ILE A 453 29.48 32.40 5.48
CA ILE A 453 29.65 33.76 6.02
C ILE A 453 30.09 34.73 4.92
N SER A 454 30.98 34.31 4.02
CA SER A 454 31.50 35.18 2.97
C SER A 454 30.40 35.62 2.00
N SER A 455 29.54 34.69 1.58
CA SER A 455 28.39 35.00 0.73
C SER A 455 27.36 35.87 1.45
N LEU A 456 27.19 35.68 2.75
CA LEU A 456 26.30 36.51 3.56
C LEU A 456 26.80 37.97 3.63
N ILE A 457 28.11 38.16 3.86
CA ILE A 457 28.75 39.49 3.84
C ILE A 457 28.57 40.15 2.46
N ILE A 458 28.86 39.43 1.37
CA ILE A 458 28.72 39.94 0.00
C ILE A 458 27.26 40.38 -0.26
N LEU A 459 26.28 39.57 0.13
CA LEU A 459 24.88 39.89 -0.05
C LEU A 459 24.45 41.14 0.74
N THR A 460 24.94 41.31 1.98
CA THR A 460 24.67 42.51 2.77
C THR A 460 25.28 43.77 2.16
N LEU A 461 26.51 43.68 1.63
CA LEU A 461 27.18 44.78 0.96
C LEU A 461 26.42 45.19 -0.31
N ILE A 462 26.10 44.23 -1.19
CA ILE A 462 25.33 44.50 -2.42
C ILE A 462 23.96 45.09 -2.06
N GLY A 463 23.26 44.50 -1.10
CA GLY A 463 21.97 44.99 -0.63
C GLY A 463 22.03 46.43 -0.14
N SER A 464 23.08 46.79 0.62
CA SER A 464 23.28 48.16 1.10
C SER A 464 23.47 49.17 -0.04
N VAL A 465 24.26 48.82 -1.06
CA VAL A 465 24.52 49.68 -2.23
C VAL A 465 23.24 49.87 -3.05
N VAL A 466 22.51 48.79 -3.32
CA VAL A 466 21.23 48.85 -4.05
C VAL A 466 20.22 49.74 -3.31
N LEU A 467 20.14 49.63 -1.98
CA LEU A 467 19.22 50.41 -1.18
C LEU A 467 19.55 51.91 -1.18
N VAL A 468 20.85 52.26 -1.21
CA VAL A 468 21.30 53.66 -1.38
C VAL A 468 20.90 54.18 -2.76
N LEU A 469 21.15 53.42 -3.82
CA LEU A 469 20.80 53.81 -5.20
C LEU A 469 19.29 54.03 -5.38
N ILE A 470 18.45 53.17 -4.80
CA ILE A 470 16.99 53.33 -4.84
C ILE A 470 16.56 54.57 -4.07
N ARG A 471 17.10 54.79 -2.86
CA ARG A 471 16.77 55.95 -2.04
C ARG A 471 17.16 57.27 -2.68
N ASP A 472 18.29 57.32 -3.38
CA ASP A 472 18.72 58.52 -4.10
C ASP A 472 17.83 58.81 -5.30
N ARG A 473 17.34 57.77 -5.99
CA ARG A 473 16.33 57.90 -7.05
C ARG A 473 14.98 58.39 -6.51
N GLU A 474 14.51 57.87 -5.37
CA GLU A 474 13.28 58.33 -4.71
C GLU A 474 13.39 59.78 -4.24
N LYS A 475 14.51 60.18 -3.64
CA LYS A 475 14.75 61.57 -3.24
C LYS A 475 14.77 62.51 -4.45
N ALA A 476 15.44 62.13 -5.53
CA ALA A 476 15.47 62.93 -6.75
C ALA A 476 14.05 63.11 -7.33
N PHE A 477 13.23 62.06 -7.31
CA PHE A 477 11.83 62.11 -7.74
C PHE A 477 10.96 63.01 -6.85
N MET A 478 11.08 62.89 -5.52
CA MET A 478 10.35 63.73 -4.55
C MET A 478 10.76 65.20 -4.62
N VAL A 479 12.04 65.48 -4.84
CA VAL A 479 12.55 66.85 -5.05
C VAL A 479 11.99 67.43 -6.34
N ALA A 480 11.92 66.66 -7.43
CA ALA A 480 11.31 67.11 -8.68
C ALA A 480 9.82 67.44 -8.53
N LEU A 481 9.06 66.60 -7.82
CA LEU A 481 7.63 66.83 -7.53
C LEU A 481 7.37 68.06 -6.66
N THR A 482 8.14 68.23 -5.59
CA THR A 482 7.98 69.36 -4.66
C THR A 482 8.40 70.69 -5.29
N THR A 483 9.47 70.71 -6.08
CA THR A 483 9.92 71.91 -6.80
C THR A 483 8.95 72.35 -7.91
N LEU A 484 8.22 71.43 -8.54
CA LEU A 484 7.16 71.74 -9.50
C LEU A 484 5.88 72.31 -8.87
N SER A 485 5.59 71.97 -7.61
CA SER A 485 4.35 72.39 -6.92
C SER A 485 4.37 73.81 -6.36
N SER A 486 5.53 74.49 -6.34
CA SER A 486 5.69 75.82 -5.73
C SER A 486 5.94 76.91 -6.79
N PRO A 487 4.99 77.85 -7.01
CA PRO A 487 5.11 78.87 -8.05
C PRO A 487 6.28 79.84 -7.82
N ARG A 488 6.69 80.07 -6.56
CA ARG A 488 7.80 80.97 -6.21
C ARG A 488 9.19 80.41 -6.52
N VAL A 489 9.34 79.09 -6.58
CA VAL A 489 10.63 78.43 -6.90
C VAL A 489 10.82 78.33 -8.41
N ARG A 490 9.72 78.19 -9.15
CA ARG A 490 9.67 78.11 -10.61
C ARG A 490 10.22 79.36 -11.31
N GLU A 491 9.95 80.54 -10.76
CA GLU A 491 10.47 81.83 -11.25
C GLU A 491 11.99 82.01 -11.06
N LYS A 492 12.56 81.39 -10.01
CA LYS A 492 13.97 81.57 -9.65
C LYS A 492 14.94 80.66 -10.40
N MET A 493 14.45 79.63 -11.09
CA MET A 493 15.26 78.49 -11.53
C MET A 493 15.11 78.17 -13.03
N GLY A 494 14.70 79.15 -13.83
CA GLY A 494 14.15 79.02 -15.18
C GLY A 494 14.76 77.97 -16.13
N SER A 495 16.08 77.75 -16.16
CA SER A 495 16.70 76.76 -17.08
C SER A 495 16.61 75.30 -16.60
N THR A 496 16.47 75.06 -15.29
CA THR A 496 16.40 73.71 -14.71
C THR A 496 14.98 73.16 -14.72
N VAL A 497 13.99 74.06 -14.60
CA VAL A 497 12.56 73.73 -14.70
C VAL A 497 12.24 73.13 -16.07
N ASN A 498 12.75 73.71 -17.17
CA ASN A 498 12.50 73.19 -18.52
C ASN A 498 13.04 71.77 -18.71
N LYS A 499 14.23 71.43 -18.19
CA LYS A 499 14.77 70.06 -18.24
C LYS A 499 13.96 69.07 -17.40
N VAL A 500 13.43 69.51 -16.26
CA VAL A 500 12.59 68.69 -15.38
C VAL A 500 11.19 68.50 -15.96
N GLU A 501 10.64 69.53 -16.62
CA GLU A 501 9.36 69.47 -17.34
C GLU A 501 9.46 68.58 -18.58
N GLU A 502 10.59 68.57 -19.29
CA GLU A 502 10.90 67.68 -20.42
C GLU A 502 11.11 66.22 -19.97
N LEU A 503 11.71 66.00 -18.77
CA LEU A 503 11.83 64.68 -18.14
C LEU A 503 10.49 64.13 -17.58
N LEU A 504 9.53 65.00 -17.27
CA LEU A 504 8.23 64.66 -16.66
C LEU A 504 7.04 64.79 -17.62
N GLU A 505 7.24 65.28 -18.85
CA GLU A 505 6.24 65.31 -19.91
C GLU A 505 5.63 63.92 -20.20
N PRO A 506 6.40 62.81 -20.19
CA PRO A 506 5.85 61.46 -20.33
C PRO A 506 4.98 61.02 -19.14
N TYR A 507 5.22 61.59 -17.94
CA TYR A 507 4.60 61.17 -16.68
C TYR A 507 3.37 62.00 -16.30
N THR A 508 3.24 63.23 -16.81
CA THR A 508 2.12 64.15 -16.51
C THR A 508 1.00 64.12 -17.55
N ARG A 509 1.24 63.63 -18.78
CA ARG A 509 0.23 63.57 -19.86
C ARG A 509 -0.32 62.17 -20.17
N GLY A 510 -0.34 61.28 -19.17
CA GLY A 510 -1.09 60.02 -19.23
C GLY A 510 -0.34 58.87 -19.93
N LEU A 511 0.25 57.98 -19.13
CA LEU A 511 0.61 56.64 -19.57
C LEU A 511 -0.67 55.90 -20.00
N GLY A 512 -0.84 55.70 -21.31
CA GLY A 512 -1.67 54.63 -21.88
C GLY A 512 -2.88 55.04 -22.73
N SER A 513 -3.38 56.28 -22.65
CA SER A 513 -4.60 56.69 -23.37
C SER A 513 -4.30 57.48 -24.65
N ARG A 514 -4.53 56.87 -25.82
CA ARG A 514 -4.45 57.57 -27.12
C ARG A 514 -5.55 58.62 -27.29
N ILE A 515 -6.70 58.44 -26.63
CA ILE A 515 -7.84 59.36 -26.71
C ILE A 515 -7.55 60.64 -25.92
N ALA A 516 -6.91 60.55 -24.75
CA ALA A 516 -6.49 61.71 -23.97
C ALA A 516 -5.52 62.60 -24.76
N GLN A 517 -4.58 62.00 -25.50
CA GLN A 517 -3.64 62.73 -26.35
C GLN A 517 -4.36 63.54 -27.44
N LEU A 518 -5.37 62.95 -28.10
CA LEU A 518 -6.19 63.66 -29.09
C LEU A 518 -6.93 64.84 -28.44
N TYR A 519 -7.53 64.63 -27.27
CA TYR A 519 -8.25 65.68 -26.55
C TYR A 519 -7.37 66.88 -26.19
N TYR A 520 -6.18 66.65 -25.63
CA TYR A 520 -5.24 67.73 -25.36
C TYR A 520 -4.74 68.39 -26.64
N GLY A 521 -4.56 67.64 -27.73
CA GLY A 521 -4.24 68.18 -29.04
C GLY A 521 -5.29 69.16 -29.56
N VAL A 522 -6.58 68.82 -29.39
CA VAL A 522 -7.72 69.68 -29.75
C VAL A 522 -7.79 70.91 -28.86
N LEU A 523 -7.65 70.76 -27.53
CA LEU A 523 -7.65 71.90 -26.61
C LEU A 523 -6.53 72.89 -26.91
N LYS A 524 -5.32 72.40 -27.22
CA LYS A 524 -4.19 73.26 -27.60
C LYS A 524 -4.48 74.08 -28.85
N LYS A 525 -5.20 73.51 -29.82
CA LYS A 525 -5.56 74.22 -31.06
C LYS A 525 -6.67 75.25 -30.86
N ILE A 526 -7.71 74.91 -30.09
CA ILE A 526 -8.92 75.76 -29.99
C ILE A 526 -8.79 76.82 -28.89
N VAL A 527 -8.21 76.46 -27.75
CA VAL A 527 -8.18 77.31 -26.55
C VAL A 527 -6.78 77.82 -26.25
N GLY A 528 -5.74 77.20 -26.83
CA GLY A 528 -4.33 77.59 -26.64
C GLY A 528 -3.75 77.24 -25.27
N ARG A 529 -4.61 77.15 -24.24
CA ARG A 529 -4.25 76.76 -22.86
C ARG A 529 -4.66 75.31 -22.58
N LEU A 530 -3.75 74.58 -21.94
CA LEU A 530 -3.94 73.21 -21.48
C LEU A 530 -4.21 73.16 -19.96
N PRO A 531 -4.87 72.10 -19.46
CA PRO A 531 -5.09 71.90 -18.02
C PRO A 531 -3.76 71.83 -17.26
N GLN A 532 -3.71 72.52 -16.12
CA GLN A 532 -2.55 72.44 -15.22
C GLN A 532 -2.62 71.18 -14.34
N PRO A 533 -1.48 70.67 -13.80
CA PRO A 533 -1.49 69.48 -12.94
C PRO A 533 -2.36 69.59 -11.68
N SER A 534 -2.63 70.82 -11.21
CA SER A 534 -3.48 71.12 -10.07
C SER A 534 -4.95 71.36 -10.43
N GLU A 535 -5.31 71.27 -11.71
CA GLU A 535 -6.64 71.58 -12.23
C GLU A 535 -7.27 70.32 -12.82
N THR A 536 -8.49 69.98 -12.39
CA THR A 536 -9.21 68.84 -12.99
C THR A 536 -9.67 69.17 -14.41
N LEU A 537 -9.84 68.15 -15.26
CA LEU A 537 -10.30 68.36 -16.63
C LEU A 537 -11.64 69.13 -16.69
N ARG A 538 -12.55 68.84 -15.76
CA ARG A 538 -13.85 69.52 -15.65
C ARG A 538 -13.74 70.97 -15.20
N GLU A 539 -12.82 71.28 -14.29
CA GLU A 539 -12.53 72.65 -13.89
C GLU A 539 -11.97 73.44 -15.06
N HIS A 540 -10.96 72.89 -15.76
CA HIS A 540 -10.40 73.53 -16.95
C HIS A 540 -11.46 73.77 -18.03
N TYR A 541 -12.35 72.80 -18.24
CA TYR A 541 -13.44 73.00 -19.19
C TYR A 541 -14.36 74.17 -18.78
N ARG A 542 -14.78 74.24 -17.51
CA ARG A 542 -15.71 75.29 -17.04
C ARG A 542 -15.07 76.66 -17.06
N TRP A 543 -13.83 76.78 -16.58
CA TRP A 543 -13.19 78.07 -16.37
C TRP A 543 -12.47 78.60 -17.60
N VAL A 544 -11.96 77.70 -18.44
CA VAL A 544 -11.16 78.08 -19.61
C VAL A 544 -11.96 77.86 -20.89
N VAL A 545 -12.37 76.62 -21.19
CA VAL A 545 -13.01 76.28 -22.48
C VAL A 545 -14.37 76.98 -22.65
N ALA A 546 -15.25 76.89 -21.65
CA ALA A 546 -16.58 77.49 -21.73
C ALA A 546 -16.54 79.03 -21.76
N ALA A 547 -15.49 79.64 -21.21
CA ALA A 547 -15.29 81.09 -21.21
C ALA A 547 -14.67 81.62 -22.52
N THR A 548 -13.79 80.85 -23.17
CA THR A 548 -13.03 81.31 -24.35
C THR A 548 -13.66 80.94 -25.68
N THR A 549 -14.31 79.78 -25.78
CA THR A 549 -15.00 79.38 -27.01
C THR A 549 -16.30 80.18 -27.14
N LYS A 550 -16.64 80.73 -28.31
CA LYS A 550 -17.91 81.48 -28.49
C LYS A 550 -19.10 80.57 -28.83
N SER A 551 -18.85 79.52 -29.60
CA SER A 551 -19.92 78.62 -30.04
C SER A 551 -20.35 77.59 -29.02
N ASN A 552 -21.66 77.49 -28.87
CA ASN A 552 -22.29 76.48 -28.05
C ASN A 552 -22.11 75.07 -28.63
N ARG A 553 -22.04 74.94 -29.97
CA ARG A 553 -21.83 73.65 -30.64
C ARG A 553 -20.43 73.11 -30.36
N VAL A 554 -19.41 73.95 -30.49
CA VAL A 554 -18.01 73.56 -30.19
C VAL A 554 -17.83 73.26 -28.70
N LYS A 555 -18.43 74.06 -27.81
CA LYS A 555 -18.43 73.79 -26.36
C LYS A 555 -19.02 72.41 -26.05
N GLU A 556 -20.19 72.10 -26.58
CA GLU A 556 -20.87 70.84 -26.29
C GLU A 556 -20.06 69.64 -26.78
N LEU A 557 -19.45 69.74 -27.97
CA LEU A 557 -18.61 68.67 -28.50
C LEU A 557 -17.34 68.47 -27.67
N ILE A 558 -16.67 69.55 -27.22
CA ILE A 558 -15.51 69.43 -26.32
C ILE A 558 -15.91 68.83 -24.96
N TRP A 559 -17.12 69.12 -24.46
CA TRP A 559 -17.62 68.51 -23.22
C TRP A 559 -17.83 67.00 -23.37
N ARG A 560 -18.44 66.57 -24.48
CA ARG A 560 -18.59 65.13 -24.79
C ARG A 560 -17.23 64.46 -24.94
N PHE A 561 -16.26 65.13 -25.55
CA PHE A 561 -14.91 64.58 -25.70
C PHE A 561 -14.18 64.47 -24.35
N LEU A 562 -14.33 65.45 -23.45
CA LEU A 562 -13.84 65.37 -22.08
C LEU A 562 -14.41 64.15 -21.34
N GLN A 563 -15.71 63.92 -21.43
CA GLN A 563 -16.35 62.77 -20.78
C GLN A 563 -15.84 61.44 -21.32
N LEU A 564 -15.54 61.38 -22.63
CA LEU A 564 -14.94 60.20 -23.26
C LEU A 564 -13.53 59.93 -22.71
N VAL A 565 -12.71 60.98 -22.54
CA VAL A 565 -11.36 60.88 -21.95
C VAL A 565 -11.41 60.44 -20.50
N GLU A 566 -12.32 61.00 -19.70
CA GLU A 566 -12.49 60.55 -18.31
C GLU A 566 -12.92 59.09 -18.24
N ARG A 567 -13.80 58.64 -19.14
CA ARG A 567 -14.18 57.22 -19.24
C ARG A 567 -12.97 56.35 -19.61
N ASP A 568 -12.15 56.79 -20.56
CA ASP A 568 -10.95 56.06 -20.97
C ASP A 568 -9.91 55.98 -19.85
N LEU A 569 -9.73 57.04 -19.07
CA LEU A 569 -8.75 57.07 -17.98
C LEU A 569 -9.23 56.32 -16.73
N TYR A 570 -10.51 56.42 -16.37
CA TYR A 570 -10.98 56.02 -15.04
C TYR A 570 -12.03 54.89 -15.02
N SER A 571 -12.55 54.43 -16.17
CA SER A 571 -13.51 53.32 -16.22
C SER A 571 -12.87 51.99 -16.65
N ASN A 572 -13.43 50.87 -16.20
CA ASN A 572 -13.08 49.52 -16.65
C ASN A 572 -13.60 49.22 -18.07
N ARG A 573 -14.67 49.90 -18.52
CA ARG A 573 -15.20 49.77 -19.89
C ARG A 573 -14.63 50.88 -20.77
N LYS A 574 -13.59 50.55 -21.54
CA LYS A 574 -12.84 51.51 -22.37
C LYS A 574 -13.61 51.91 -23.64
N PRO A 575 -13.67 53.21 -23.99
CA PRO A 575 -14.22 53.67 -25.26
C PRO A 575 -13.34 53.26 -26.46
N SER A 576 -13.92 53.24 -27.66
CA SER A 576 -13.14 52.97 -28.87
C SER A 576 -12.34 54.21 -29.29
N TYR A 577 -11.16 53.99 -29.87
CA TYR A 577 -10.32 55.09 -30.35
C TYR A 577 -10.97 55.85 -31.52
N GLU A 578 -11.74 55.17 -32.36
CA GLU A 578 -12.46 55.77 -33.49
C GLU A 578 -13.51 56.78 -33.02
N GLU A 579 -14.21 56.51 -31.92
CA GLU A 579 -15.17 57.43 -31.30
C GLU A 579 -14.48 58.73 -30.85
N GLY A 580 -13.27 58.63 -30.29
CA GLY A 580 -12.44 59.79 -29.95
C GLY A 580 -11.92 60.54 -31.17
N LEU A 581 -11.61 59.84 -32.26
CA LEU A 581 -11.12 60.44 -33.50
C LEU A 581 -12.23 61.21 -34.23
N GLU A 582 -13.44 60.66 -34.31
CA GLU A 582 -14.62 61.34 -34.87
C GLU A 582 -14.97 62.60 -34.09
N LEU A 583 -14.99 62.53 -32.76
CA LEU A 583 -15.21 63.71 -31.92
C LEU A 583 -14.12 64.76 -32.13
N SER A 584 -12.85 64.37 -32.21
CA SER A 584 -11.75 65.31 -32.45
C SER A 584 -11.88 66.03 -33.80
N ARG A 585 -12.27 65.32 -34.86
CA ARG A 585 -12.47 65.89 -36.20
C ARG A 585 -13.71 66.78 -36.24
N GLY A 586 -14.82 66.32 -35.65
CA GLY A 586 -16.07 67.08 -35.58
C GLY A 586 -15.92 68.40 -34.82
N ILE A 587 -15.09 68.41 -33.77
CA ILE A 587 -14.76 69.63 -33.02
C ILE A 587 -13.93 70.61 -33.87
N LEU A 588 -12.91 70.11 -34.57
CA LEU A 588 -12.03 70.96 -35.39
C LEU A 588 -12.77 71.54 -36.61
N ILE A 589 -13.61 70.74 -37.28
CA ILE A 589 -14.43 71.20 -38.41
C ILE A 589 -15.45 72.25 -37.93
N ALA A 590 -16.16 71.98 -36.82
CA ALA A 590 -17.12 72.94 -36.27
C ALA A 590 -16.47 74.24 -35.79
N ALA A 591 -15.18 74.23 -35.46
CA ALA A 591 -14.41 75.41 -35.08
C ALA A 591 -13.79 76.15 -36.29
N GLU A 592 -13.74 75.52 -37.48
CA GLU A 592 -13.30 76.14 -38.74
C GLU A 592 -14.46 76.73 -39.55
N GLU A 593 -15.68 76.21 -39.36
CA GLU A 593 -16.92 76.73 -39.99
C GLU A 593 -17.46 78.03 -39.32
N GLU A 594 -16.79 78.52 -38.27
CA GLU A 594 -17.13 79.70 -37.47
C GLU A 594 -15.98 80.72 -37.46
#